data_AF-A0A438M0Z7-F1
#
_entry.id   AF-A0A438M0Z7-F1
#
_cell.length_a   1.000
_cell.length_b   1.000
_cell.length_c   1.000
_cell.angle_alpha   90.00
_cell.angle_beta   90.00
_cell.angle_gamma   90.00
#
_symmetry.space_group_name_H-M   'P 1'
#
loop_
_entity.id
_entity.type
_entity.pdbx_description
1 polymer ?
#
loop_
_entity_poly.entity_id
_entity_poly.type
_entity_poly.pdbx_seq_one_letter_code
_entity_poly.pdbx_strand_id
1 'polypeptide(L)'
;MTDIHEVDSVEVRDRLQGRTCAWCATYIPYSGRGRPPSYCSRSCRNRAWEVRTAERRLQRDIAAAAMRAEPVREVRTETITRTRTRVQTRLERRPPSTAKDWVEHLAALTGQLRKDGTLAPRHWDHRKLYHALMEALVVLGDAHPGGLDELAARR
;
A
#
# COMPACT_ATOMS: atom_id res chain seq x y z
N MET A 1 -60.96 -74.82 27.67
CA MET A 1 -59.59 -74.48 27.23
C MET A 1 -59.36 -73.06 27.70
N THR A 2 -58.81 -72.90 28.90
CA THR A 2 -58.69 -71.58 29.54
C THR A 2 -57.33 -71.02 29.16
N ASP A 3 -57.35 -69.96 28.38
CA ASP A 3 -56.16 -69.25 27.89
C ASP A 3 -55.52 -68.52 29.08
N ILE A 4 -54.31 -68.95 29.45
CA ILE A 4 -53.52 -68.32 30.51
C ILE A 4 -52.71 -67.23 29.82
N HIS A 5 -53.18 -65.99 29.90
CA HIS A 5 -52.37 -64.85 29.48
C HIS A 5 -51.32 -64.56 30.56
N GLU A 6 -50.08 -64.93 30.27
CA GLU A 6 -48.91 -64.52 31.04
C GLU A 6 -48.71 -63.01 30.85
N VAL A 7 -48.86 -62.27 31.96
CA VAL A 7 -48.67 -60.82 31.98
C VAL A 7 -47.26 -60.55 32.51
N ASP A 8 -46.35 -60.21 31.61
CA ASP A 8 -45.02 -59.70 31.97
C ASP A 8 -45.16 -58.28 32.53
N SER A 9 -44.81 -58.10 33.80
CA SER A 9 -44.73 -56.80 34.45
C SER A 9 -43.26 -56.38 34.58
N VAL A 10 -42.92 -55.21 34.03
CA VAL A 10 -41.56 -54.66 34.07
C VAL A 10 -41.52 -53.51 35.07
N GLU A 11 -40.73 -53.67 36.14
CA GLU A 11 -40.39 -52.56 37.05
C GLU A 11 -39.19 -51.76 36.51
N VAL A 12 -39.39 -50.47 36.23
CA VAL A 12 -38.30 -49.55 35.88
C VAL A 12 -37.84 -48.80 37.14
N ARG A 13 -36.59 -49.00 37.54
CA ARG A 13 -35.97 -48.27 38.65
C ARG A 13 -34.98 -47.24 38.11
N ASP A 14 -35.29 -45.96 38.29
CA ASP A 14 -34.38 -44.87 37.96
C ASP A 14 -33.39 -44.62 39.12
N ARG A 15 -32.10 -44.78 38.85
CA ARG A 15 -31.01 -44.50 39.78
C ARG A 15 -29.95 -43.69 39.06
N LEU A 16 -29.64 -42.51 39.60
CA LEU A 16 -28.51 -41.71 39.13
C LEU A 16 -27.20 -42.49 39.30
N GLN A 17 -26.58 -42.87 38.18
CA GLN A 17 -25.30 -43.58 38.16
C GLN A 17 -24.08 -42.63 38.21
N GLY A 18 -24.26 -41.38 37.77
CA GLY A 18 -23.19 -40.39 37.72
C GLY A 18 -23.61 -39.16 36.94
N ARG A 19 -22.72 -38.16 36.88
CA ARG A 19 -22.94 -36.92 36.11
C ARG A 19 -21.63 -36.32 35.64
N THR A 20 -21.68 -35.33 34.76
CA THR A 20 -20.49 -34.58 34.33
C THR A 20 -20.16 -33.45 35.30
N CYS A 21 -18.86 -33.16 35.45
CA CYS A 21 -18.35 -32.02 36.20
C CYS A 21 -18.81 -30.71 35.53
N ALA A 22 -19.39 -29.81 36.30
CA ALA A 22 -19.89 -28.53 35.80
C ALA A 22 -18.78 -27.56 35.33
N TRP A 23 -17.50 -27.88 35.54
CA TRP A 23 -16.36 -27.07 35.09
C TRP A 23 -15.64 -27.67 33.88
N CYS A 24 -15.22 -28.95 33.98
CA CYS A 24 -14.37 -29.59 32.97
C CYS A 24 -15.05 -30.75 32.24
N ALA A 25 -16.36 -30.93 32.44
CA ALA A 25 -17.18 -32.00 31.85
C ALA A 25 -16.77 -33.45 32.19
N THR A 26 -15.70 -33.69 32.95
CA THR A 26 -15.27 -35.03 33.38
C THR A 26 -16.41 -35.80 34.06
N TYR A 27 -16.59 -37.07 33.69
CA TYR A 27 -17.58 -37.94 34.31
C TYR A 27 -17.27 -38.20 35.79
N ILE A 28 -18.30 -38.10 36.62
CA ILE A 28 -18.26 -38.32 38.07
C ILE A 28 -19.19 -39.49 38.38
N PRO A 29 -18.65 -40.68 38.69
CA PRO A 29 -19.48 -41.79 39.13
C PRO A 29 -20.14 -41.45 40.47
N TYR A 30 -21.39 -41.88 40.64
CA TYR A 30 -22.15 -41.69 41.87
C TYR A 30 -22.63 -43.03 42.44
N SER A 31 -22.04 -43.44 43.55
CA SER A 31 -22.37 -44.67 44.26
C SER A 31 -22.85 -44.43 45.71
N GLY A 32 -23.05 -43.17 46.09
CA GLY A 32 -23.29 -42.76 47.48
C GLY A 32 -24.76 -42.51 47.86
N ARG A 33 -24.97 -42.16 49.14
CA ARG A 33 -26.21 -41.54 49.65
C ARG A 33 -25.99 -40.02 49.80
N GLY A 34 -27.01 -39.23 49.49
CA GLY A 34 -26.98 -37.77 49.66
C GLY A 34 -27.01 -36.96 48.36
N ARG A 35 -26.57 -35.70 48.41
CA ARG A 35 -26.53 -34.81 47.24
C ARG A 35 -25.31 -35.14 46.38
N PRO A 36 -25.49 -35.56 45.12
CA PRO A 36 -24.34 -35.89 44.29
C PRO A 36 -23.51 -34.63 43.99
N PRO A 37 -22.17 -34.75 43.93
CA PRO A 37 -21.28 -33.60 43.74
C PRO A 37 -21.43 -32.99 42.35
N SER A 38 -21.32 -31.67 42.25
CA SER A 38 -21.38 -30.95 40.96
C SER A 38 -20.01 -30.80 40.28
N TYR A 39 -18.92 -31.10 40.99
CA TYR A 39 -17.54 -30.92 40.52
C TYR A 39 -16.71 -32.16 40.84
N CYS A 40 -15.81 -32.54 39.94
CA CYS A 40 -14.93 -33.71 40.13
C CYS A 40 -13.87 -33.49 41.22
N SER A 41 -13.53 -32.24 41.55
CA SER A 41 -12.50 -31.92 42.54
C SER A 41 -12.68 -30.53 43.16
N ARG A 42 -11.97 -30.27 44.27
CA ARG A 42 -11.88 -28.94 44.90
C ARG A 42 -11.31 -27.90 43.94
N SER A 43 -10.35 -28.27 43.09
CA SER A 43 -9.77 -27.38 42.09
C SER A 43 -10.82 -26.88 41.10
N CYS A 44 -11.63 -27.78 40.53
CA CYS A 44 -12.72 -27.39 39.62
C CYS A 44 -13.79 -26.53 40.32
N ARG A 45 -14.09 -26.81 41.59
CA ARG A 45 -14.99 -25.98 42.39
C ARG A 45 -14.43 -24.56 42.60
N ASN A 46 -13.14 -24.44 42.91
CA ASN A 46 -12.48 -23.16 43.12
C ASN A 46 -12.45 -22.33 41.83
N ARG A 47 -12.05 -22.91 40.69
CA ARG A 47 -12.08 -22.21 39.40
C ARG A 47 -13.48 -21.71 39.02
N ALA A 48 -14.49 -22.56 39.20
CA ALA A 48 -15.88 -22.16 38.97
C ALA A 48 -16.36 -21.06 39.94
N TRP A 49 -15.81 -21.00 41.15
CA TRP A 49 -16.08 -19.90 42.10
C TRP A 49 -15.35 -18.61 41.70
N GLU A 50 -14.10 -18.71 41.24
CA GLU A 50 -13.28 -17.58 40.78
C GLU A 50 -13.92 -16.88 39.59
N VAL A 51 -14.32 -17.62 38.55
CA VAL A 51 -15.00 -17.06 37.36
C VAL A 51 -16.28 -16.34 37.76
N ARG A 52 -17.16 -16.99 38.53
CA ARG A 52 -18.40 -16.36 39.02
C ARG A 52 -18.14 -15.12 39.87
N THR A 53 -17.05 -15.11 40.63
CA THR A 53 -16.67 -13.97 41.46
C THR A 53 -16.11 -12.81 40.62
N ALA A 54 -15.29 -13.11 39.62
CA ALA A 54 -14.78 -12.13 38.67
C ALA A 54 -15.93 -11.49 37.88
N GLU A 55 -16.86 -12.29 37.37
CA GLU A 55 -18.08 -11.80 36.69
C GLU A 55 -18.90 -10.88 37.58
N ARG A 56 -19.16 -11.26 38.84
CA ARG A 56 -19.89 -10.39 39.79
C ARG A 56 -19.17 -9.07 40.07
N ARG A 57 -17.83 -9.08 40.12
CA ARG A 57 -17.04 -7.84 40.31
C ARG A 57 -17.16 -6.94 39.07
N LEU A 58 -16.98 -7.51 37.88
CA LEU A 58 -17.14 -6.80 36.62
C LEU A 58 -18.54 -6.16 36.50
N GLN A 59 -19.60 -6.92 36.79
CA GLN A 59 -20.98 -6.41 36.76
C GLN A 59 -21.21 -5.29 37.77
N ARG A 60 -20.60 -5.37 38.95
CA ARG A 60 -20.64 -4.29 39.95
C ARG A 60 -19.94 -3.03 39.43
N ASP A 61 -18.77 -3.17 38.82
CA ASP A 61 -17.99 -2.03 38.33
C ASP A 61 -18.70 -1.33 37.16
N ILE A 62 -19.37 -2.10 36.28
CA ILE A 62 -20.25 -1.58 35.22
C ILE A 62 -21.45 -0.83 35.83
N ALA A 63 -22.17 -1.45 36.77
CA ALA A 63 -23.34 -0.84 37.41
C ALA A 63 -23.00 0.43 38.21
N ALA A 64 -21.81 0.47 38.82
CA ALA A 64 -21.30 1.62 39.55
C ALA A 64 -20.69 2.71 38.64
N ALA A 65 -20.70 2.51 37.31
CA ALA A 65 -20.00 3.36 36.34
C ALA A 65 -18.50 3.58 36.65
N ALA A 66 -17.89 2.68 37.44
CA ALA A 66 -16.47 2.70 37.78
C ALA A 66 -15.60 2.18 36.61
N MET A 67 -16.22 1.52 35.63
CA MET A 67 -15.60 1.05 34.40
C MET A 67 -16.37 1.57 33.19
N ARG A 68 -15.66 2.19 32.24
CA ARG A 68 -16.24 2.53 30.93
C ARG A 68 -16.33 1.26 30.10
N ALA A 69 -17.55 0.84 29.80
CA ALA A 69 -17.83 -0.28 28.90
C ALA A 69 -17.65 0.09 27.41
N GLU A 70 -17.44 1.37 27.10
CA GLU A 70 -17.27 1.81 25.72
C GLU A 70 -15.91 1.34 25.16
N PRO A 71 -15.87 0.75 23.94
CA PRO A 71 -14.62 0.30 23.35
C PRO A 71 -13.64 1.46 23.17
N VAL A 72 -12.35 1.16 23.32
CA VAL A 72 -11.28 2.10 23.05
C VAL A 72 -11.38 2.56 21.59
N ARG A 73 -11.59 3.86 21.37
CA ARG A 73 -11.57 4.46 20.04
C ARG A 73 -10.15 4.88 19.71
N GLU A 74 -9.55 4.23 18.73
CA GLU A 74 -8.24 4.60 18.19
C GLU A 74 -8.44 5.62 17.06
N VAL A 75 -7.85 6.81 17.19
CA VAL A 75 -7.81 7.80 16.11
C VAL A 75 -6.49 7.63 15.38
N ARG A 76 -6.56 7.21 14.11
CA ARG A 76 -5.38 7.09 13.23
C ARG A 76 -5.37 8.23 12.22
N THR A 77 -4.24 8.93 12.16
CA THR A 77 -3.99 9.96 11.13
C THR A 77 -3.23 9.33 9.99
N GLU A 78 -3.85 9.23 8.82
CA GLU A 78 -3.16 8.83 7.59
C GLU A 78 -2.59 10.07 6.90
N THR A 79 -1.27 10.14 6.78
CA THR A 79 -0.60 11.21 6.04
C THR A 79 -0.33 10.73 4.62
N ILE A 80 -1.11 11.24 3.66
CA ILE A 80 -0.94 10.92 2.24
C ILE A 80 0.12 11.85 1.65
N THR A 81 1.35 11.35 1.49
CA THR A 81 2.38 12.06 0.73
C THR A 81 2.18 11.83 -0.77
N ARG A 82 1.72 12.87 -1.48
CA ARG A 82 1.51 12.80 -2.93
C ARG A 82 2.73 13.35 -3.68
N THR A 83 3.60 12.47 -4.11
CA THR A 83 4.73 12.82 -4.98
C THR A 83 4.22 13.12 -6.40
N ARG A 84 4.43 14.35 -6.88
CA ARG A 84 4.19 14.72 -8.28
C ARG A 84 5.52 14.73 -9.02
N THR A 85 5.72 13.74 -9.88
CA THR A 85 6.83 13.76 -10.83
C THR A 85 6.49 14.70 -11.96
N ARG A 86 7.19 15.84 -12.04
CA ARG A 86 7.08 16.76 -13.16
C ARG A 86 8.05 16.31 -14.24
N VAL A 87 7.54 15.58 -15.24
CA VAL A 87 8.34 15.25 -16.43
C VAL A 87 8.47 16.54 -17.23
N GLN A 88 9.67 17.14 -17.22
CA GLN A 88 10.00 18.15 -18.21
C GLN A 88 10.28 17.41 -19.52
N THR A 89 9.29 17.37 -20.40
CA THR A 89 9.55 17.09 -21.82
C THR A 89 10.41 18.23 -22.33
N ARG A 90 11.73 17.98 -22.42
CA ARG A 90 12.63 18.82 -23.20
C ARG A 90 12.08 18.79 -24.62
N LEU A 91 11.48 19.89 -25.05
CA LEU A 91 11.00 20.05 -26.43
C LEU A 91 12.22 19.78 -27.33
N GLU A 92 12.24 18.64 -28.02
CA GLU A 92 13.33 18.33 -28.95
C GLU A 92 13.29 19.37 -30.06
N ARG A 93 14.30 20.24 -30.11
CA ARG A 93 14.47 21.14 -31.24
C ARG A 93 14.88 20.27 -32.43
N ARG A 94 13.96 20.07 -33.36
CA ARG A 94 14.25 19.40 -34.63
C ARG A 94 15.39 20.15 -35.32
N PRO A 95 16.48 19.47 -35.74
CA PRO A 95 17.55 20.14 -36.45
C PRO A 95 17.05 20.66 -37.81
N PRO A 96 17.59 21.80 -38.30
CA PRO A 96 17.28 22.29 -39.63
C PRO A 96 17.59 21.21 -40.68
N SER A 97 16.63 20.96 -41.57
CA SER A 97 16.68 19.85 -42.53
C SER A 97 16.54 20.31 -43.98
N THR A 98 16.11 21.54 -44.21
CA THR A 98 16.01 22.16 -45.53
C THR A 98 16.98 23.34 -45.66
N ALA A 99 17.34 23.71 -46.89
CA ALA A 99 18.15 24.91 -47.13
C ALA A 99 17.50 26.17 -46.54
N LYS A 100 16.16 26.27 -46.61
CA LYS A 100 15.39 27.35 -46.00
C LYS A 100 15.56 27.37 -44.47
N ASP A 101 15.44 26.21 -43.81
CA ASP A 101 15.64 26.11 -42.36
C ASP A 101 17.04 26.59 -41.96
N TRP A 102 18.07 26.20 -42.74
CA TRP A 102 19.45 26.62 -42.50
C TRP A 102 19.64 28.12 -42.68
N VAL A 103 19.04 28.72 -43.71
CA VAL A 103 19.07 30.19 -43.90
C VAL A 103 18.44 30.91 -42.71
N GLU A 104 17.29 30.44 -42.22
CA GLU A 104 16.63 31.00 -41.04
C GLU A 104 17.50 30.88 -39.77
N HIS A 105 18.16 29.73 -39.57
CA HIS A 105 19.05 29.52 -38.43
C HIS A 105 20.31 30.41 -38.49
N LEU A 106 20.91 30.57 -39.65
CA LEU A 106 22.07 31.44 -39.83
C LEU A 106 21.69 32.93 -39.69
N ALA A 107 20.49 33.32 -40.13
CA ALA A 107 19.95 34.66 -39.88
C ALA A 107 19.71 34.91 -38.38
N ALA A 108 19.18 33.93 -37.66
CA ALA A 108 19.02 34.01 -36.20
C ALA A 108 20.38 34.11 -35.47
N LEU A 109 21.37 33.33 -35.90
CA LEU A 109 22.75 33.42 -35.39
C LEU A 109 23.34 34.82 -35.64
N THR A 110 23.16 35.36 -36.85
CA THR A 110 23.60 36.72 -37.21
C THR A 110 22.97 37.76 -36.28
N GLY A 111 21.67 37.63 -35.97
CA GLY A 111 20.98 38.50 -35.01
C GLY A 111 21.58 38.45 -33.61
N GLN A 112 21.99 37.26 -33.15
CA GLN A 112 22.62 37.09 -31.83
C GLN A 112 24.05 37.64 -31.76
N LEU A 113 24.75 37.71 -32.88
CA LEU A 113 26.13 38.23 -32.98
C LEU A 113 26.20 39.75 -33.17
N ARG A 114 25.10 40.42 -33.54
CA ARG A 114 25.03 41.89 -33.59
C ARG A 114 25.25 42.49 -32.20
N LYS A 115 25.70 43.75 -32.13
CA LYS A 115 26.13 44.44 -30.90
C LYS A 115 25.19 44.28 -29.69
N ASP A 116 23.88 44.25 -29.91
CA ASP A 116 22.84 44.12 -28.86
C ASP A 116 22.33 42.68 -28.68
N GLY A 117 22.94 41.72 -29.37
CA GLY A 117 22.58 40.31 -29.38
C GLY A 117 23.20 39.52 -28.23
N THR A 118 22.58 38.38 -27.92
CA THR A 118 22.92 37.54 -26.75
C THR A 118 24.32 36.91 -26.82
N LEU A 119 24.89 36.76 -28.01
CA LEU A 119 26.22 36.17 -28.22
C LEU A 119 27.31 37.23 -28.42
N ALA A 120 26.96 38.50 -28.66
CA ALA A 120 27.95 39.57 -28.85
C ALA A 120 28.97 39.71 -27.71
N PRO A 121 28.61 39.67 -26.41
CA PRO A 121 29.60 39.80 -25.34
C PRO A 121 30.41 38.51 -25.09
N ARG A 122 30.01 37.37 -25.67
CA ARG A 122 30.58 36.04 -25.40
C ARG A 122 31.72 35.71 -26.37
N HIS A 123 32.79 36.49 -26.29
CA HIS A 123 33.93 36.41 -27.21
C HIS A 123 34.58 35.01 -27.34
N TRP A 124 34.53 34.18 -26.29
CA TRP A 124 35.02 32.79 -26.36
C TRP A 124 34.16 31.89 -27.25
N ASP A 125 32.87 32.20 -27.43
CA ASP A 125 31.95 31.43 -28.27
C ASP A 125 32.16 31.77 -29.76
N HIS A 126 32.68 32.98 -30.06
CA HIS A 126 32.95 33.42 -31.43
C HIS A 126 33.99 32.57 -32.14
N ARG A 127 35.06 32.17 -31.45
CA ARG A 127 36.08 31.28 -32.03
C ARG A 127 35.49 29.92 -32.42
N LYS A 128 34.60 29.36 -31.60
CA LYS A 128 33.93 28.08 -31.90
C LYS A 128 33.00 28.20 -33.09
N LEU A 129 32.21 29.27 -33.13
CA LEU A 129 31.32 29.57 -34.26
C LEU A 129 32.10 29.79 -35.55
N TYR A 130 33.21 30.52 -35.49
CA TYR A 130 34.09 30.73 -36.64
C TYR A 130 34.61 29.40 -37.20
N HIS A 131 35.15 28.52 -36.36
CA HIS A 131 35.63 27.21 -36.82
C HIS A 131 34.51 26.38 -37.47
N ALA A 132 33.32 26.31 -36.85
CA ALA A 132 32.19 25.55 -37.39
C ALA A 132 31.69 26.12 -38.73
N LEU A 133 31.65 27.44 -38.89
CA LEU A 133 31.25 28.08 -40.13
C LEU A 133 32.28 27.86 -41.25
N MET A 134 33.57 27.94 -40.93
CA MET A 134 34.64 27.67 -41.90
C MET A 134 34.61 26.22 -42.37
N GLU A 135 34.41 25.26 -41.46
CA GLU A 135 34.26 23.85 -41.80
C GLU A 135 33.06 23.62 -42.72
N ALA A 136 31.90 24.21 -42.40
CA ALA A 136 30.72 24.12 -43.24
C ALA A 136 30.93 24.72 -44.65
N LEU A 137 31.69 25.82 -44.77
CA LEU A 137 32.02 26.43 -46.05
C LEU A 137 32.92 25.53 -46.90
N VAL A 138 33.93 24.90 -46.31
CA VAL A 138 34.81 23.94 -47.02
C VAL A 138 33.99 22.80 -47.60
N VAL A 139 33.16 22.16 -46.77
CA VAL A 139 32.30 21.04 -47.19
C VAL A 139 31.28 21.47 -48.25
N LEU A 140 30.73 22.68 -48.15
CA LEU A 140 29.84 23.24 -49.17
C LEU A 140 30.55 23.43 -50.51
N GLY A 141 31.81 23.88 -50.48
CA GLY A 141 32.65 24.00 -51.68
C GLY A 141 32.90 22.68 -52.37
N ASP A 142 33.23 21.64 -51.59
CA ASP A 142 33.44 20.29 -52.11
C ASP A 142 32.16 19.68 -52.69
N ALA A 143 31.01 20.00 -52.11
CA ALA A 143 29.70 19.48 -52.55
C ALA A 143 29.16 20.18 -53.80
N HIS A 144 29.58 21.42 -54.10
CA HIS A 144 29.08 22.17 -55.26
C HIS A 144 29.95 21.91 -56.50
N PRO A 145 29.37 21.50 -57.65
CA PRO A 145 30.11 21.39 -58.92
C PRO A 145 30.75 22.74 -59.30
N GLY A 146 32.08 22.79 -59.41
CA GLY A 146 32.81 24.03 -59.71
C GLY A 146 33.19 24.89 -58.50
N GLY A 147 32.93 24.43 -57.28
CA GLY A 147 33.40 25.07 -56.05
C GLY A 147 32.65 26.35 -55.67
N LEU A 148 33.10 26.98 -54.58
CA LEU A 148 32.49 28.20 -54.04
C LEU A 148 32.63 29.40 -54.98
N ASP A 149 33.71 29.46 -55.76
CA ASP A 149 33.96 30.58 -56.69
C ASP A 149 32.91 30.62 -57.82
N GLU A 150 32.52 29.47 -58.37
CA GLU A 150 31.44 29.40 -59.35
C GLU A 150 30.09 29.76 -58.72
N LEU A 151 29.84 29.30 -57.49
CA LEU A 151 28.63 29.65 -56.75
C LEU A 151 28.55 31.17 -56.47
N ALA A 152 29.68 31.83 -56.18
CA ALA A 152 29.76 33.26 -55.98
C ALA A 152 29.58 34.06 -57.29
N ALA A 153 30.06 33.52 -58.42
CA ALA A 153 29.95 34.14 -59.73
C ALA A 153 28.52 34.09 -60.33
N ARG A 154 27.67 33.17 -59.86
CA ARG A 154 26.29 32.97 -60.34
C ARG A 154 25.24 33.89 -59.69
N ARG A 155 25.67 34.92 -58.95
CA ARG A 155 24.77 35.81 -58.19
C ARG A 155 24.38 37.07 -58.95
#